data_AF-A0A7Y7QJL8-F1
#
_entry.id   AF-A0A7Y7QJL8-F1
#
_cell.length_a   1.000
_cell.length_b   1.000
_cell.length_c   1.000
_cell.angle_alpha   90.00
_cell.angle_beta   90.00
_cell.angle_gamma   90.00
#
_symmetry.space_group_name_H-M   'P 1'
#
loop_
_entity.id
_entity.type
_entity.pdbx_description
1 polymer ?
#
loop_
_entity_poly.entity_id
_entity_poly.type
_entity_poly.pdbx_seq_one_letter_code
_entity_poly.pdbx_strand_id
1 'polypeptide(L)'
;MEKKAFSLMEVIVATSILSISVFGVYKMIGENNKIINNSNNYLNKTLLFPIIETCIEKSGITSGVNYIYLGNDLKLCDTQATEISNNIDNINYTLIASLRTNLPSSKIWDISIEDDFSGTSSGIYVQKQ
;
A
#
# COMPACT_ATOMS: atom_id res chain seq x y z
N MET A 1 53.83 7.56 -23.40
CA MET A 1 52.76 7.58 -22.38
C MET A 1 53.04 6.46 -21.41
N GLU A 2 53.72 6.74 -20.30
CA GLU A 2 53.96 5.74 -19.26
C GLU A 2 52.68 5.54 -18.45
N LYS A 3 52.17 4.30 -18.42
CA LYS A 3 51.11 3.92 -17.48
C LYS A 3 51.73 3.86 -16.09
N LYS A 4 51.42 4.82 -15.22
CA LYS A 4 51.79 4.74 -13.80
C LYS A 4 51.01 3.58 -13.17
N ALA A 5 51.71 2.55 -12.73
CA ALA A 5 51.14 1.48 -11.93
C ALA A 5 50.82 2.04 -10.53
N PHE A 6 49.58 1.86 -10.08
CA PHE A 6 49.19 2.19 -8.71
C PHE A 6 49.95 1.31 -7.72
N SER A 7 50.30 1.88 -6.57
CA SER A 7 50.89 1.10 -5.47
C SER A 7 49.89 0.07 -4.98
N LEU A 8 50.37 -1.13 -4.63
CA LEU A 8 49.54 -2.18 -4.03
C LEU A 8 48.78 -1.66 -2.80
N MET A 9 49.40 -0.76 -2.02
CA MET A 9 48.79 -0.12 -0.86
C MET A 9 47.59 0.77 -1.25
N GLU A 10 47.70 1.53 -2.35
CA GLU A 10 46.62 2.39 -2.84
C GLU A 10 45.43 1.55 -3.31
N VAL A 11 45.68 0.41 -3.95
CA VAL A 11 44.63 -0.52 -4.39
C VAL A 11 43.88 -1.10 -3.19
N ILE A 12 44.61 -1.49 -2.13
CA ILE A 12 44.01 -2.06 -0.90
C ILE A 12 43.14 -1.02 -0.19
N VAL A 13 43.63 0.21 -0.05
CA VAL A 13 42.87 1.29 0.59
C VAL A 13 41.62 1.64 -0.23
N ALA A 14 41.75 1.77 -1.55
CA ALA A 14 40.62 2.09 -2.42
C ALA A 14 39.54 0.99 -2.40
N THR A 15 39.91 -0.29 -2.44
CA THR A 15 38.96 -1.41 -2.36
C THR A 15 38.29 -1.51 -0.99
N SER A 16 39.00 -1.21 0.09
CA SER A 16 38.45 -1.17 1.45
C SER A 16 37.40 -0.06 1.59
N ILE A 17 37.67 1.15 1.08
CA ILE A 17 36.70 2.25 1.12
C ILE A 17 35.47 1.89 0.27
N LEU A 18 35.67 1.40 -0.95
CA LEU A 18 34.58 1.01 -1.85
C LEU A 18 33.69 -0.07 -1.23
N SER A 19 34.27 -1.12 -0.63
CA SER A 19 33.49 -2.19 -0.01
C SER A 19 32.64 -1.70 1.17
N ILE A 20 33.18 -0.83 2.03
CA ILE A 20 32.43 -0.23 3.14
C ILE A 20 31.30 0.66 2.62
N SER A 21 31.59 1.51 1.62
CA SER A 21 30.58 2.40 1.02
C SER A 21 29.46 1.61 0.36
N VAL A 22 29.79 0.58 -0.42
CA VAL A 22 28.81 -0.28 -1.10
C VAL A 22 27.94 -1.00 -0.06
N PHE A 23 28.54 -1.61 0.96
CA PHE A 23 27.79 -2.28 2.03
C PHE A 23 26.87 -1.31 2.78
N GLY A 24 27.36 -0.11 3.10
CA GLY A 24 26.58 0.94 3.76
C GLY A 24 25.35 1.34 2.94
N VAL A 25 25.52 1.56 1.62
CA VAL A 25 24.41 1.89 0.71
C VAL A 25 23.38 0.78 0.64
N TYR A 26 23.81 -0.48 0.47
CA TYR A 26 22.89 -1.62 0.45
C TYR A 26 22.09 -1.75 1.75
N LYS A 27 22.73 -1.55 2.90
CA LYS A 27 22.06 -1.57 4.20
C LYS A 27 21.01 -0.46 4.31
N MET A 28 21.34 0.77 3.88
CA MET A 28 20.40 1.89 3.91
C MET A 28 19.20 1.66 2.99
N ILE A 29 19.41 1.12 1.79
CA ILE A 29 18.32 0.74 0.88
C ILE A 29 17.40 -0.31 1.53
N GLY A 30 17.99 -1.33 2.16
CA GLY A 30 17.23 -2.37 2.85
C GLY A 30 16.38 -1.83 4.00
N GLU A 31 16.93 -0.95 4.84
CA GLU A 31 16.19 -0.32 5.94
C GLU A 31 15.09 0.63 5.42
N ASN A 32 15.35 1.40 4.37
CA ASN A 32 14.34 2.25 3.74
C ASN A 32 13.16 1.43 3.21
N ASN A 33 13.43 0.30 2.54
CA ASN A 33 12.37 -0.58 2.04
C ASN A 33 11.51 -1.17 3.18
N LYS A 34 12.12 -1.49 4.33
CA LYS A 34 11.36 -1.93 5.51
C LYS A 34 10.46 -0.84 6.05
N ILE A 35 10.94 0.40 6.13
CA ILE A 35 10.15 1.55 6.62
C ILE A 35 8.94 1.77 5.70
N ILE A 36 9.16 1.77 4.38
CA ILE A 36 8.09 1.93 3.39
C ILE A 36 7.04 0.83 3.55
N ASN A 37 7.47 -0.45 3.61
CA ASN A 37 6.55 -1.56 3.75
C ASN A 37 5.77 -1.52 5.08
N ASN A 38 6.41 -1.14 6.18
CA ASN A 38 5.74 -0.97 7.48
C ASN A 38 4.75 0.19 7.47
N SER A 39 5.09 1.30 6.81
CA SER A 39 4.22 2.46 6.63
C SER A 39 2.98 2.09 5.81
N ASN A 40 3.14 1.38 4.69
CA ASN A 40 2.03 0.95 3.84
C ASN A 40 1.12 -0.06 4.57
N ASN A 41 1.71 -1.00 5.32
CA ASN A 41 0.94 -1.90 6.17
C ASN A 41 0.14 -1.16 7.25
N TYR A 42 0.71 -0.13 7.85
CA TYR A 42 0.02 0.72 8.83
C TYR A 42 -1.12 1.49 8.17
N LEU A 43 -0.87 2.15 7.03
CA LEU A 43 -1.87 2.90 6.28
C LEU A 43 -3.04 2.01 5.84
N ASN A 44 -2.74 0.83 5.30
CA ASN A 44 -3.75 -0.14 4.87
C ASN A 44 -4.65 -0.55 6.05
N LYS A 45 -4.05 -0.95 7.17
CA LYS A 45 -4.81 -1.44 8.34
C LYS A 45 -5.56 -0.34 9.09
N THR A 46 -4.98 0.85 9.20
CA THR A 46 -5.52 1.90 10.08
C THR A 46 -6.44 2.87 9.35
N LEU A 47 -6.27 3.03 8.03
CA LEU A 47 -7.04 3.99 7.25
C LEU A 47 -7.87 3.33 6.16
N LEU A 48 -7.24 2.59 5.23
CA LEU A 48 -7.88 2.20 3.98
C LEU A 48 -8.89 1.05 4.13
N PHE A 49 -8.55 -0.02 4.86
CA PHE A 49 -9.49 -1.11 5.15
C PHE A 49 -10.74 -0.60 5.92
N PRO A 50 -10.61 0.16 7.03
CA PRO A 50 -11.78 0.72 7.72
C PRO A 50 -12.69 1.59 6.85
N ILE A 51 -12.11 2.34 5.90
CA ILE A 51 -12.87 3.21 5.00
C ILE A 51 -13.75 2.39 4.05
N ILE A 52 -13.20 1.35 3.42
CA ILE A 52 -13.98 0.52 2.50
C ILE A 52 -15.01 -0.33 3.26
N GLU A 53 -14.69 -0.80 4.47
CA GLU A 53 -15.66 -1.45 5.37
C GLU A 53 -16.82 -0.51 5.71
N THR A 54 -16.53 0.75 6.06
CA THR A 54 -17.57 1.77 6.32
C THR A 54 -18.44 2.03 5.09
N CYS A 55 -17.85 2.02 3.90
CA CYS A 55 -18.59 2.14 2.64
C CYS A 55 -19.53 0.95 2.44
N ILE A 56 -19.06 -0.28 2.67
CA ILE A 56 -19.87 -1.49 2.64
C ILE A 56 -21.00 -1.43 3.68
N GLU A 57 -20.74 -1.01 4.91
CA GLU A 57 -21.77 -0.88 5.96
C GLU A 57 -22.89 0.08 5.56
N LYS A 58 -22.52 1.26 5.05
CA LYS A 58 -23.50 2.28 4.64
C LYS A 58 -24.28 1.90 3.39
N SER A 59 -23.66 1.14 2.47
CA SER A 59 -24.33 0.57 1.29
C SER A 59 -25.51 -0.34 1.64
N GLY A 60 -25.49 -0.97 2.83
CA GLY A 60 -26.55 -1.84 3.31
C GLY A 60 -27.80 -1.12 3.84
N ILE A 61 -27.72 0.19 4.09
CA ILE A 61 -28.74 0.92 4.87
C ILE A 61 -29.67 1.76 3.99
N THR A 62 -29.26 2.15 2.78
CA THR A 62 -30.09 2.99 1.90
C THR A 62 -29.86 2.66 0.42
N SER A 63 -30.94 2.50 -0.34
CA SER A 63 -30.90 2.61 -1.81
C SER A 63 -30.56 4.06 -2.14
N GLY A 64 -29.28 4.38 -2.20
CA GLY A 64 -28.79 5.74 -2.40
C GLY A 64 -27.29 5.75 -2.60
N VAL A 65 -26.83 6.70 -3.40
CA VAL A 65 -25.42 7.01 -3.57
C VAL A 65 -24.86 7.48 -2.23
N ASN A 66 -23.95 6.72 -1.64
CA ASN A 66 -23.28 7.10 -0.40
C ASN A 66 -21.96 7.79 -0.71
N TYR A 67 -21.52 8.65 0.19
CA TYR A 67 -20.22 9.30 0.09
C TYR A 67 -19.40 9.03 1.34
N ILE A 68 -18.12 8.75 1.16
CA ILE A 68 -17.15 8.59 2.24
C ILE A 68 -16.02 9.61 2.05
N TYR A 69 -15.50 10.11 3.15
CA TYR A 69 -14.32 10.96 3.13
C TYR A 69 -13.08 10.09 3.20
N LEU A 70 -12.16 10.28 2.25
CA LEU A 70 -10.79 9.77 2.32
C LEU A 70 -9.84 10.97 2.47
N GLY A 71 -9.47 11.27 3.71
CA GLY A 71 -8.76 12.51 4.02
C GLY A 71 -9.66 13.72 3.76
N ASN A 72 -9.31 14.55 2.77
CA ASN A 72 -10.06 15.75 2.40
C ASN A 72 -10.98 15.54 1.19
N ASP A 73 -10.90 14.39 0.51
CA ASP A 73 -11.65 14.13 -0.71
C ASP A 73 -12.92 13.33 -0.43
N LEU A 74 -14.05 13.83 -0.93
CA LEU A 74 -15.33 13.13 -0.92
C LEU A 74 -15.33 12.11 -2.06
N LYS A 75 -15.44 10.82 -1.75
CA LYS A 75 -15.52 9.74 -2.73
C LYS A 75 -16.88 9.08 -2.71
N LEU A 76 -17.38 8.80 -3.91
CA LEU A 76 -18.61 8.07 -4.14
C LEU A 76 -18.42 6.62 -3.70
N CYS A 77 -19.39 6.10 -2.97
CA CYS A 77 -19.52 4.72 -2.57
C CYS A 77 -20.76 4.17 -3.30
N ASP A 78 -20.55 3.60 -4.49
CA ASP A 78 -21.60 2.92 -5.26
C ASP A 78 -21.63 1.44 -4.89
N THR A 79 -22.84 0.92 -4.71
CA THR A 79 -23.12 -0.40 -4.14
C THR A 79 -23.04 -1.54 -5.17
N GLN A 80 -22.96 -1.21 -6.46
CA GLN A 80 -22.87 -2.20 -7.54
C GLN A 80 -21.43 -2.60 -7.91
N ALA A 81 -20.47 -1.70 -7.66
CA ALA A 81 -19.04 -1.95 -7.76
C ALA A 81 -18.34 -0.96 -6.83
N THR A 82 -17.92 -1.42 -5.65
CA THR A 82 -17.26 -0.56 -4.67
C THR A 82 -15.79 -0.40 -5.08
N GLU A 83 -15.54 0.39 -6.11
CA GLU A 83 -14.20 0.81 -6.50
C GLU A 83 -14.00 2.29 -6.13
N ILE A 84 -12.98 2.56 -5.31
CA ILE A 84 -12.66 3.90 -4.86
C ILE A 84 -11.18 4.14 -5.12
N SER A 85 -10.89 5.03 -6.07
CA SER A 85 -9.53 5.48 -6.33
C SER A 85 -9.24 6.78 -5.60
N ASN A 86 -8.10 6.85 -4.91
CA ASN A 86 -7.66 8.06 -4.25
C ASN A 86 -6.15 8.25 -4.31
N ASN A 87 -5.70 9.51 -4.23
CA ASN A 87 -4.30 9.85 -4.09
C ASN A 87 -4.02 10.27 -2.65
N ILE A 88 -3.10 9.58 -1.98
CA ILE A 88 -2.63 9.93 -0.64
C ILE A 88 -1.12 10.02 -0.70
N ASP A 89 -0.57 11.19 -0.33
CA ASP A 89 0.87 11.45 -0.33
C ASP A 89 1.56 11.08 -1.66
N ASN A 90 0.96 11.48 -2.80
CA ASN A 90 1.40 11.17 -4.17
C ASN A 90 1.36 9.68 -4.56
N ILE A 91 0.75 8.81 -3.75
CA ILE A 91 0.53 7.41 -4.10
C ILE A 91 -0.93 7.23 -4.48
N ASN A 92 -1.18 6.61 -5.63
CA ASN A 92 -2.53 6.23 -6.03
C ASN A 92 -2.89 4.90 -5.38
N TYR A 93 -4.01 4.90 -4.67
CA TYR A 93 -4.62 3.73 -4.08
C TYR A 93 -5.95 3.47 -4.75
N THR A 94 -6.20 2.22 -5.11
CA THR A 94 -7.51 1.75 -5.57
C THR A 94 -8.03 0.73 -4.57
N LEU A 95 -9.13 1.08 -3.92
CA LEU A 95 -9.81 0.23 -2.97
C LEU A 95 -10.98 -0.44 -3.69
N ILE A 96 -11.02 -1.77 -3.67
CA ILE A 96 -11.99 -2.57 -4.41
C ILE A 96 -12.71 -3.48 -3.41
N ALA A 97 -14.03 -3.52 -3.48
CA ALA A 97 -14.83 -4.50 -2.76
C ALA A 97 -15.82 -5.17 -3.70
N SER A 98 -15.82 -6.50 -3.66
CA SER A 98 -16.71 -7.35 -4.44
C SER A 98 -17.49 -8.28 -3.53
N LEU A 99 -18.81 -8.35 -3.74
CA LEU A 99 -19.66 -9.27 -2.99
C LEU A 99 -19.30 -10.71 -3.38
N ARG A 100 -18.80 -11.47 -2.41
CA ARG A 100 -18.45 -12.89 -2.59
C ARG A 100 -19.67 -13.78 -2.42
N THR A 101 -20.39 -13.59 -1.31
CA THR A 101 -21.52 -14.43 -0.92
C THR A 101 -22.56 -13.62 -0.18
N ASN A 102 -23.84 -13.86 -0.47
CA ASN A 102 -24.97 -13.32 0.28
C ASN A 102 -25.64 -14.44 1.08
N LEU A 103 -25.50 -14.42 2.40
CA LEU A 103 -26.14 -15.35 3.34
C LEU A 103 -27.40 -14.71 3.94
N PRO A 104 -28.32 -15.52 4.51
CA PRO A 104 -29.56 -15.00 5.09
C PRO A 104 -29.38 -13.98 6.22
N SER A 105 -28.25 -14.01 6.93
CA SER A 105 -27.95 -13.13 8.06
C SER A 105 -26.69 -12.27 7.86
N SER A 106 -25.99 -12.43 6.73
CA SER A 106 -24.75 -11.71 6.48
C SER A 106 -24.38 -11.65 5.00
N LYS A 107 -23.57 -10.66 4.63
CA LYS A 107 -22.91 -10.57 3.33
C LYS A 107 -21.41 -10.68 3.52
N ILE A 108 -20.76 -11.50 2.72
CA ILE A 108 -19.30 -11.68 2.73
C ILE A 108 -18.74 -10.95 1.51
N TRP A 109 -17.77 -10.08 1.77
CA TRP A 109 -17.12 -9.24 0.79
C TRP A 109 -15.64 -9.60 0.71
N ASP A 110 -15.13 -9.78 -0.50
CA ASP A 110 -13.70 -9.77 -0.73
C ASP A 110 -13.28 -8.30 -0.94
N ILE A 111 -12.29 -7.85 -0.17
CA ILE A 111 -11.73 -6.50 -0.23
C ILE A 111 -10.30 -6.59 -0.75
N SER A 112 -9.94 -5.72 -1.68
CA SER A 112 -8.55 -5.48 -2.07
C SER A 112 -8.20 -3.99 -2.05
N ILE A 113 -6.94 -3.72 -1.75
CA ILE A 113 -6.33 -2.40 -1.83
C ILE A 113 -5.11 -2.56 -2.72
N GLU A 114 -5.10 -1.83 -3.81
CA GLU A 114 -4.03 -1.82 -4.81
C GLU A 114 -3.33 -0.48 -4.76
N ASP A 115 -2.00 -0.50 -4.83
CA ASP A 115 -1.20 0.71 -4.96
C ASP A 115 0.01 0.49 -5.88
N ASP A 116 0.53 1.60 -6.42
CA ASP A 116 1.61 1.59 -7.41
C ASP A 116 2.96 1.05 -6.88
N PHE A 117 3.13 0.90 -5.57
CA PHE A 117 4.43 0.63 -4.92
C PHE A 117 4.50 -0.67 -4.11
N SER A 118 3.46 -1.04 -3.36
CA SER A 118 3.43 -2.24 -2.50
C SER A 118 2.60 -3.40 -3.06
N GLY A 119 1.89 -3.21 -4.17
CA GLY A 119 1.06 -4.24 -4.80
C GLY A 119 -0.27 -4.45 -4.08
N THR A 120 -0.92 -5.59 -4.32
CA THR A 120 -2.28 -5.83 -3.83
C THR A 120 -2.30 -6.40 -2.42
N SER A 121 -2.94 -5.68 -1.49
CA SER A 121 -3.35 -6.21 -0.18
C SER A 121 -4.79 -6.71 -0.26
N SER A 122 -5.10 -7.85 0.35
CA SER A 122 -6.45 -8.44 0.27
C SER A 122 -6.96 -8.88 1.65
N GLY A 123 -8.29 -8.84 1.81
CA GLY A 123 -8.98 -9.19 3.04
C GLY A 123 -10.41 -9.67 2.77
N ILE A 124 -11.05 -10.18 3.82
CA ILE A 124 -12.45 -10.60 3.80
C ILE A 124 -13.19 -9.80 4.87
N TYR A 125 -14.30 -9.19 4.50
CA TYR A 125 -15.19 -8.50 5.43
C TYR A 125 -16.56 -9.16 5.49
N VAL A 126 -17.11 -9.27 6.70
CA VAL A 126 -18.41 -9.89 6.94
C VAL A 126 -19.36 -8.82 7.47
N GLN A 127 -20.26 -8.37 6.60
CA GLN A 127 -21.34 -7.46 6.94
C GLN A 127 -22.48 -8.27 7.56
N LYS A 128 -22.87 -7.96 8.81
CA LYS A 128 -24.07 -8.54 9.42
C LYS A 128 -25.30 -7.72 9.00
N GLN A 129 -26.41 -8.40 8.70
CA GLN A 129 -27.70 -7.77 8.42
C GLN A 129 -28.43 -7.40 9.70
#